data_AF-A0A6C0J3R6-F1
#
_entry.id   AF-A0A6C0J3R6-F1
#
_cell.length_a   1.000
_cell.length_b   1.000
_cell.length_c   1.000
_cell.angle_alpha   90.00
_cell.angle_beta   90.00
_cell.angle_gamma   90.00
#
_symmetry.space_group_name_H-M   'P 1'
#
loop_
_entity.id
_entity.type
_entity.pdbx_description
1 polymer ?
#
loop_
_entity_poly.entity_id
_entity_poly.type
_entity_poly.pdbx_seq_one_letter_code
_entity_poly.pdbx_strand_id
1 'polypeptide(L)'
;MNNNTIIINSIENNLFNFKNVLNKKNTIIWKNCDNLQIIIKTKINKLVFYKCTNITLKFNEAVIGFEFDNCTNINVKLIKNKRINSLELFKSIININNLNKNTFLLLEKSKINMS
;
A
#
# COMPACT_ATOMS: atom_id res chain seq x y z
N MET A 1 -2.26 17.42 18.16
CA MET A 1 -2.61 17.02 16.78
C MET A 1 -1.79 15.79 16.41
N ASN A 2 -2.43 14.69 16.02
CA ASN A 2 -1.75 13.42 15.75
C ASN A 2 -1.08 13.49 14.35
N ASN A 3 0.11 14.10 14.29
CA ASN A 3 0.88 14.43 13.08
C ASN A 3 1.46 13.22 12.31
N ASN A 4 0.87 12.04 12.44
CA ASN A 4 1.39 10.83 11.82
C ASN A 4 0.55 10.34 10.63
N THR A 5 -0.63 10.91 10.41
CA THR A 5 -1.50 10.55 9.27
C THR A 5 -1.40 11.58 8.17
N ILE A 6 -1.11 11.13 6.95
CA ILE A 6 -1.13 11.94 5.73
C ILE A 6 -2.31 11.48 4.88
N ILE A 7 -3.15 12.42 4.43
CA ILE A 7 -4.28 12.13 3.55
C ILE A 7 -4.03 12.79 2.20
N ILE A 8 -4.09 11.99 1.14
CA ILE A 8 -3.95 12.43 -0.25
C ILE A 8 -5.20 12.01 -0.99
N ASN A 9 -5.85 12.95 -1.69
CA ASN A 9 -7.13 12.72 -2.33
C ASN A 9 -7.13 13.28 -3.75
N SER A 10 -7.77 12.58 -4.69
CA SER A 10 -8.01 13.06 -6.05
C SER A 10 -6.74 13.46 -6.80
N ILE A 11 -5.65 12.70 -6.59
CA ILE A 11 -4.41 12.88 -7.36
C ILE A 11 -4.33 11.81 -8.44
N GLU A 12 -3.95 12.24 -9.63
CA GLU A 12 -3.76 11.37 -10.78
C GLU A 12 -2.38 11.56 -11.41
N ASN A 13 -1.89 10.53 -12.11
CA ASN A 13 -0.73 10.59 -13.01
C ASN A 13 0.54 11.17 -12.35
N ASN A 14 0.88 10.69 -11.15
CA ASN A 14 1.97 11.27 -10.37
C ASN A 14 2.93 10.22 -9.80
N LEU A 15 4.17 10.65 -9.56
CA LEU A 15 5.22 9.89 -8.88
C LEU A 15 5.48 10.49 -7.49
N PHE A 16 5.19 9.70 -6.46
CA PHE A 16 5.54 10.03 -5.09
C PHE A 16 6.77 9.27 -4.64
N ASN A 17 7.79 9.99 -4.19
CA ASN A 17 9.02 9.41 -3.67
C ASN A 17 9.32 9.91 -2.26
N PHE A 18 8.96 9.09 -1.27
CA PHE A 18 9.10 9.43 0.15
C PHE A 18 10.46 9.05 0.72
N LYS A 19 11.55 9.43 0.06
CA LYS A 19 12.91 9.13 0.52
C LYS A 19 13.18 9.85 1.85
N ASN A 20 13.20 9.09 2.95
CA ASN A 20 13.50 9.54 4.32
C ASN A 20 12.51 10.54 4.95
N VAL A 21 11.34 10.75 4.34
CA VAL A 21 10.31 11.68 4.87
C VAL A 21 9.39 10.98 5.87
N LEU A 22 9.25 9.65 5.75
CA LEU A 22 8.34 8.84 6.57
C LEU A 22 9.10 8.00 7.59
N ASN A 23 8.43 7.68 8.68
CA ASN A 23 8.90 6.80 9.75
C ASN A 23 7.81 5.79 10.17
N LYS A 24 8.17 4.90 11.11
CA LYS A 24 7.33 3.79 11.57
C LYS A 24 5.99 4.18 12.19
N LYS A 25 5.79 5.46 12.54
CA LYS A 25 4.52 5.97 13.06
C LYS A 25 3.58 6.41 11.94
N ASN A 26 4.10 6.66 10.75
CA ASN A 26 3.32 7.28 9.68
C ASN A 26 2.31 6.31 9.05
N THR A 27 1.10 6.82 8.89
CA THR A 27 0.03 6.23 8.08
C THR A 27 -0.25 7.15 6.90
N ILE A 28 -0.39 6.60 5.70
CA ILE A 28 -0.82 7.38 4.52
C ILE A 28 -2.11 6.79 3.97
N ILE A 29 -3.09 7.67 3.76
CA ILE A 29 -4.40 7.34 3.22
C ILE A 29 -4.54 7.99 1.85
N TRP A 30 -4.76 7.19 0.83
CA TRP A 30 -5.01 7.60 -0.55
C TRP A 30 -6.48 7.41 -0.87
N LYS A 31 -7.13 8.44 -1.42
CA LYS A 31 -8.56 8.40 -1.76
C LYS A 31 -8.77 8.86 -3.19
N ASN A 32 -9.53 8.10 -3.98
CA ASN A 32 -9.89 8.47 -5.35
C ASN A 32 -8.67 8.87 -6.19
N CYS A 33 -7.57 8.13 -6.07
CA CYS A 33 -6.32 8.43 -6.77
C CYS A 33 -6.06 7.39 -7.85
N ASP A 34 -5.59 7.82 -9.02
CA ASP A 34 -5.38 6.93 -10.16
C ASP A 34 -4.00 7.10 -10.80
N ASN A 35 -3.49 6.03 -11.42
CA ASN A 35 -2.24 6.04 -12.19
C ASN A 35 -1.03 6.56 -11.39
N LEU A 36 -0.88 6.13 -10.13
CA LEU A 36 0.21 6.57 -9.27
C LEU A 36 1.36 5.58 -9.21
N GLN A 37 2.57 6.13 -9.12
CA GLN A 37 3.76 5.40 -8.70
C GLN A 37 4.19 5.90 -7.32
N ILE A 38 4.28 5.01 -6.34
CA ILE A 38 4.63 5.36 -4.97
C ILE A 38 5.86 4.55 -4.55
N ILE A 39 6.91 5.27 -4.14
CA ILE A 39 8.18 4.70 -3.69
C ILE A 39 8.38 5.07 -2.23
N ILE A 40 8.48 4.06 -1.38
CA ILE A 40 8.70 4.22 0.06
C ILE A 40 9.92 3.40 0.46
N LYS A 41 10.95 4.09 0.96
CA LYS A 41 12.25 3.50 1.32
C LYS A 41 12.47 3.31 2.81
N THR A 42 11.50 3.68 3.64
CA THR A 42 11.56 3.59 5.09
C THR A 42 10.45 2.68 5.61
N LYS A 43 10.63 2.15 6.83
CA LYS A 43 9.58 1.43 7.53
C LYS A 43 8.46 2.40 7.91
N ILE A 44 7.22 2.02 7.63
CA ILE A 44 6.02 2.80 7.94
C ILE A 44 4.98 1.96 8.68
N ASN A 45 3.97 2.62 9.24
CA ASN A 45 2.88 1.94 9.92
C ASN A 45 1.92 1.32 8.90
N LYS A 46 1.00 2.12 8.35
CA LYS A 46 -0.09 1.62 7.50
C LYS A 46 -0.16 2.40 6.19
N LEU A 47 -0.52 1.71 5.13
CA LEU A 47 -1.01 2.32 3.90
C LEU A 47 -2.43 1.91 3.66
N VAL A 48 -3.25 2.90 3.33
CA VAL A 48 -4.68 2.71 3.11
C VAL A 48 -5.05 3.32 1.77
N PHE A 49 -5.79 2.58 0.95
CA PHE A 49 -6.25 3.02 -0.36
C PHE A 49 -7.76 2.81 -0.46
N TYR A 50 -8.49 3.87 -0.81
CA TYR A 50 -9.93 3.85 -1.03
C TYR A 50 -10.23 4.31 -2.45
N LYS A 51 -10.90 3.47 -3.24
CA LYS A 51 -11.35 3.80 -4.61
C LYS A 51 -10.19 4.26 -5.51
N CYS A 52 -9.05 3.58 -5.44
CA CYS A 52 -7.87 3.89 -6.25
C CYS A 52 -7.66 2.84 -7.35
N THR A 53 -7.18 3.27 -8.52
CA THR A 53 -6.94 2.40 -9.67
C THR A 53 -5.52 2.58 -10.21
N ASN A 54 -4.94 1.51 -10.78
CA ASN A 54 -3.65 1.56 -11.47
C ASN A 54 -2.49 2.10 -10.60
N ILE A 55 -2.37 1.60 -9.36
CA ILE A 55 -1.34 2.04 -8.43
C ILE A 55 -0.16 1.07 -8.45
N THR A 56 1.06 1.59 -8.61
CA THR A 56 2.28 0.81 -8.40
C THR A 56 2.97 1.25 -7.13
N LEU A 57 3.13 0.32 -6.19
CA LEU A 57 3.82 0.55 -4.93
C LEU A 57 5.17 -0.17 -4.94
N LYS A 58 6.25 0.52 -4.56
CA LYS A 58 7.59 -0.06 -4.41
C LYS A 58 8.10 0.17 -2.98
N PHE A 59 8.40 -0.92 -2.26
CA PHE A 59 8.89 -0.87 -0.88
C PHE A 59 10.27 -1.49 -0.74
N ASN A 60 11.16 -0.72 -0.12
CA ASN A 60 12.48 -1.22 0.26
C ASN A 60 12.54 -1.69 1.71
N GLU A 61 11.50 -1.44 2.50
CA GLU A 61 11.44 -1.78 3.92
C GLU A 61 10.10 -2.40 4.30
N ALA A 62 10.02 -2.97 5.50
CA ALA A 62 8.80 -3.60 6.00
C ALA A 62 7.65 -2.57 6.18
N VAL A 63 6.43 -3.01 5.92
CA VAL A 63 5.20 -2.24 6.16
C VAL A 63 4.37 -3.01 7.18
N ILE A 64 3.86 -2.34 8.22
CA ILE A 64 3.06 -3.05 9.24
C ILE A 64 1.75 -3.51 8.62
N GLY A 65 1.00 -2.62 7.95
CA GLY A 65 -0.28 -2.98 7.36
C GLY A 65 -0.59 -2.33 6.02
N PHE A 66 -1.33 -3.08 5.20
CA PHE A 66 -2.02 -2.57 4.03
C PHE A 66 -3.53 -2.73 4.18
N GLU A 67 -4.27 -1.75 3.70
CA GLU A 67 -5.71 -1.81 3.53
C GLU A 67 -6.07 -1.27 2.14
N PHE A 68 -6.87 -2.05 1.40
CA PHE A 68 -7.41 -1.64 0.11
C PHE A 68 -8.91 -1.89 0.09
N ASP A 69 -9.66 -0.84 -0.23
CA ASP A 69 -11.12 -0.87 -0.35
C ASP A 69 -11.52 -0.29 -1.71
N ASN A 70 -12.23 -1.10 -2.49
CA ASN A 70 -12.71 -0.80 -3.82
C ASN A 70 -11.58 -0.38 -4.78
N CYS A 71 -10.45 -1.09 -4.73
CA CYS A 71 -9.26 -0.82 -5.53
C CYS A 71 -9.06 -1.85 -6.64
N THR A 72 -8.58 -1.40 -7.80
CA THR A 72 -8.29 -2.29 -8.93
C THR A 72 -6.92 -2.01 -9.54
N ASN A 73 -6.29 -3.07 -10.08
CA ASN A 73 -4.97 -3.02 -10.70
C ASN A 73 -3.89 -2.37 -9.79
N ILE A 74 -3.83 -2.81 -8.54
CA ILE A 74 -2.78 -2.40 -7.61
C ILE A 74 -1.61 -3.38 -7.72
N ASN A 75 -0.40 -2.87 -7.92
CA ASN A 75 0.82 -3.66 -8.05
C ASN A 75 1.77 -3.36 -6.90
N VAL A 76 1.87 -4.27 -5.93
CA VAL A 76 2.75 -4.14 -4.76
C VAL A 76 4.05 -4.89 -5.00
N LYS A 77 5.16 -4.14 -5.09
CA LYS A 77 6.51 -4.66 -5.30
C LYS A 77 7.35 -4.52 -4.03
N LEU A 78 7.53 -5.63 -3.32
CA LEU A 78 8.44 -5.81 -2.21
C LEU A 78 9.84 -6.20 -2.71
N ILE A 79 10.87 -5.52 -2.20
CA ILE A 79 12.25 -6.00 -2.31
C ILE A 79 12.42 -7.25 -1.43
N LYS A 80 13.25 -8.21 -1.87
CA LYS A 80 13.48 -9.53 -1.23
C LYS A 80 13.64 -9.41 0.29
N ASN A 81 13.07 -10.38 1.01
CA ASN A 81 13.12 -10.54 2.47
C ASN A 81 12.40 -9.47 3.31
N LYS A 82 11.63 -8.56 2.69
CA LYS A 82 10.78 -7.61 3.41
C LYS A 82 9.41 -8.22 3.71
N ARG A 83 8.84 -7.82 4.85
CA ARG A 83 7.61 -8.41 5.40
C ARG A 83 6.47 -7.39 5.41
N ILE A 84 5.28 -7.90 5.17
CA ILE A 84 3.99 -7.26 5.45
C ILE A 84 3.38 -8.04 6.60
N ASN A 85 2.95 -7.37 7.67
CA ASN A 85 2.36 -8.09 8.80
C ASN A 85 0.86 -8.31 8.60
N SER A 86 0.14 -7.32 8.07
CA SER A 86 -1.28 -7.43 7.74
C SER A 86 -1.61 -6.90 6.34
N LEU A 87 -2.57 -7.56 5.70
CA LEU A 87 -3.14 -7.16 4.43
C LEU A 87 -4.66 -7.39 4.47
N GLU A 88 -5.39 -6.28 4.39
CA GLU A 88 -6.85 -6.23 4.41
C GLU A 88 -7.35 -5.79 3.03
N LEU A 89 -8.22 -6.60 2.41
CA LEU A 89 -8.81 -6.33 1.09
C LEU A 89 -10.33 -6.43 1.15
N PHE A 90 -10.98 -5.36 0.72
CA PHE A 90 -12.42 -5.30 0.52
C PHE A 90 -12.73 -4.87 -0.90
N LYS A 91 -13.50 -5.68 -1.65
CA LYS A 91 -13.86 -5.42 -3.06
C LYS A 91 -12.68 -5.00 -3.94
N SER A 92 -11.51 -5.62 -3.73
CA SER A 92 -10.26 -5.17 -4.33
C SER A 92 -9.51 -6.28 -5.06
N ILE A 93 -8.78 -5.92 -6.11
CA ILE A 93 -7.93 -6.83 -6.87
C ILE A 93 -6.50 -6.27 -6.89
N ILE A 94 -5.57 -7.02 -6.30
CA ILE A 94 -4.17 -6.61 -6.21
C ILE A 94 -3.23 -7.72 -6.70
N ASN A 95 -2.07 -7.30 -7.18
CA ASN A 95 -0.93 -8.15 -7.48
C ASN A 95 0.16 -7.87 -6.44
N ILE A 96 0.74 -8.92 -5.85
CA ILE A 96 1.80 -8.77 -4.86
C ILE A 96 2.89 -9.82 -5.05
N ASN A 97 4.14 -9.39 -5.00
CA ASN A 97 5.27 -10.31 -5.00
C ASN A 97 5.78 -10.59 -3.58
N ASN A 98 6.37 -11.76 -3.36
CA ASN A 98 7.06 -12.12 -2.12
C ASN A 98 6.22 -11.93 -0.83
N LEU A 99 4.90 -12.16 -0.89
CA LEU A 99 4.05 -12.14 0.29
C LEU A 99 4.50 -13.24 1.27
N ASN A 100 4.73 -12.88 2.53
CA ASN A 100 5.22 -13.86 3.50
C ASN A 100 4.08 -14.75 4.02
N LYS A 101 4.38 -16.01 4.36
CA LYS A 101 3.40 -17.00 4.85
C LYS A 101 2.70 -16.62 6.15
N ASN A 102 3.31 -15.74 6.95
CA ASN A 102 2.80 -15.35 8.26
C ASN A 102 2.04 -14.01 8.20
N THR A 103 1.70 -13.54 6.99
CA THR A 103 0.92 -12.31 6.82
C THR A 103 -0.50 -12.61 7.28
N PHE A 104 -1.05 -11.79 8.16
CA PHE A 104 -2.47 -11.83 8.45
C PHE A 104 -3.26 -11.34 7.23
N LEU A 105 -4.20 -12.15 6.74
CA LEU A 105 -4.98 -11.86 5.54
C LEU A 105 -6.46 -11.78 5.89
N LEU A 106 -7.09 -10.66 5.54
CA LEU A 106 -8.55 -10.50 5.53
C LEU A 106 -9.00 -10.19 4.11
N LEU A 107 -9.84 -11.05 3.53
CA LEU A 107 -10.30 -10.95 2.15
C LEU A 107 -11.82 -10.97 2.10
N GLU A 108 -12.43 -9.89 1.64
CA GLU A 108 -13.86 -9.85 1.36
C GLU A 108 -14.09 -9.42 -0.09
N LYS A 109 -14.73 -10.29 -0.89
CA LYS A 109 -15.02 -10.05 -2.32
C LYS A 109 -13.79 -9.55 -3.10
N SER A 110 -12.62 -10.07 -2.74
CA SER A 110 -11.31 -9.57 -3.17
C SER A 110 -10.44 -10.69 -3.73
N LYS A 111 -9.43 -10.30 -4.52
CA LYS A 111 -8.46 -11.23 -5.11
C LYS A 111 -7.02 -10.74 -4.93
N ILE A 112 -6.14 -11.65 -4.54
CA ILE A 112 -4.69 -11.47 -4.57
C ILE A 112 -4.12 -12.36 -5.66
N ASN A 113 -3.37 -11.77 -6.59
CA ASN A 113 -2.52 -12.53 -7.50
C ASN A 113 -1.08 -12.46 -6.97
N MET A 114 -0.44 -13.62 -6.79
CA MET A 114 0.93 -13.71 -6.29
C MET A 114 1.89 -14.04 -7.44
N SER A 115 3.06 -13.39 -7.46
CA SER A 115 4.14 -13.59 -8.43
C SER A 115 5.51 -13.69 -7.76
#